data_AF-A0A529HU56-F1
#
_entry.id   AF-A0A529HU56-F1
#
_cell.length_a   1.000
_cell.length_b   1.000
_cell.length_c   1.000
_cell.angle_alpha   90.00
_cell.angle_beta   90.00
_cell.angle_gamma   90.00
#
_symmetry.space_group_name_H-M   'P 1'
#
loop_
_entity.id
_entity.type
_entity.pdbx_description
1 polymer ?
#
loop_
_entity_poly.entity_id
_entity_poly.type
_entity_poly.pdbx_seq_one_letter_code
_entity_poly.pdbx_strand_id
1 'polypeptide(L)'
;MGSILATPAALYMFVFFVAPAIGLFIYSFWSSEAYRIVPDFQFSNYLDSLTSAVFWKVTLNAIRIGLITATISVLLAIPVGYYLVYVSRSQIILYLILITWFSSYLVRIYAWRTLLGTNGLLNTVLL
;
A
#
# COMPACT_ATOMS: atom_id res chain seq x y z
N MET A 1 -18.95 -15.43 -27.76
CA MET A 1 -18.54 -14.08 -28.22
C MET A 1 -17.93 -13.22 -27.11
N GLY A 2 -18.42 -13.27 -25.86
CA GLY A 2 -17.85 -12.46 -24.75
C GLY A 2 -16.39 -12.76 -24.39
N SER A 3 -15.92 -13.99 -24.58
CA SER A 3 -14.53 -14.40 -24.33
C SER A 3 -13.52 -13.72 -25.27
N ILE A 4 -13.90 -13.49 -26.53
CA ILE A 4 -13.04 -12.85 -27.55
C ILE A 4 -12.83 -11.36 -27.23
N LEU A 5 -13.86 -10.68 -26.71
CA LEU A 5 -13.79 -9.26 -26.32
C LEU A 5 -12.93 -9.02 -25.08
N ALA A 6 -12.88 -9.98 -24.16
CA ALA A 6 -12.03 -9.92 -22.98
C ALA A 6 -10.55 -10.28 -23.27
N THR A 7 -10.27 -10.90 -24.43
CA THR A 7 -8.93 -11.41 -24.76
C THR A 7 -7.86 -10.31 -24.80
N PRO A 8 -8.08 -9.11 -25.38
CA PRO A 8 -7.06 -8.05 -25.40
C PRO A 8 -6.73 -7.51 -24.01
N ALA A 9 -7.74 -7.32 -23.16
CA ALA A 9 -7.56 -6.87 -21.78
C ALA A 9 -6.83 -7.93 -20.93
N ALA A 10 -7.20 -9.20 -21.07
CA ALA A 10 -6.54 -10.30 -20.39
C ALA A 10 -5.08 -10.45 -20.82
N LEU A 11 -4.79 -10.34 -22.12
CA LEU A 11 -3.43 -10.41 -22.64
C LEU A 11 -2.57 -9.24 -22.14
N TYR A 12 -3.13 -8.03 -22.09
CA TYR A 12 -2.45 -6.88 -21.51
C TYR A 12 -2.10 -7.08 -20.03
N MET A 13 -3.07 -7.51 -19.20
CA MET A 13 -2.80 -7.82 -17.79
C MET A 13 -1.75 -8.92 -17.65
N PHE A 14 -1.79 -9.94 -18.51
CA PHE A 14 -0.82 -11.01 -18.46
C PHE A 14 0.60 -10.51 -18.75
N VAL A 15 0.80 -9.77 -19.85
CA VAL A 15 2.13 -9.32 -20.28
C VAL A 15 2.73 -8.30 -19.32
N PHE A 16 1.93 -7.34 -18.83
CA PHE A 16 2.47 -6.21 -18.05
C PHE A 16 2.43 -6.41 -16.54
N PHE A 17 1.65 -7.38 -16.04
CA PHE A 17 1.52 -7.63 -14.60
C PHE A 17 1.93 -9.06 -14.24
N VAL A 18 1.36 -10.07 -14.90
CA VAL A 18 1.61 -11.47 -14.54
C VAL A 18 3.02 -11.90 -14.92
N ALA A 19 3.49 -11.58 -16.13
CA ALA A 19 4.83 -11.95 -16.58
C ALA A 19 5.95 -11.38 -15.69
N PRO A 20 6.00 -10.08 -15.34
CA PRO A 20 7.01 -9.58 -14.39
C PRO A 20 6.85 -10.16 -12.98
N ALA A 21 5.61 -10.43 -12.52
CA ALA A 21 5.39 -11.10 -11.23
C ALA A 21 5.96 -12.53 -11.21
N ILE A 22 5.80 -13.29 -12.29
CA ILE A 22 6.44 -14.60 -12.47
C ILE A 22 7.96 -14.45 -12.48
N GLY A 23 8.50 -13.44 -13.17
CA GLY A 23 9.93 -13.14 -13.15
C GLY A 23 10.46 -12.92 -11.72
N LEU A 24 9.79 -12.06 -10.95
CA LEU A 24 10.13 -11.83 -9.53
C LEU A 24 10.00 -13.10 -8.69
N PHE A 25 8.99 -13.92 -8.95
CA PHE A 25 8.82 -15.20 -8.26
C PHE A 25 9.99 -16.14 -8.54
N ILE A 26 10.43 -16.27 -9.80
CA ILE A 26 11.61 -17.07 -10.17
C ILE A 26 12.87 -16.50 -9.51
N TYR A 27 13.07 -15.19 -9.58
CA TYR A 27 14.23 -14.53 -8.94
C TYR A 27 14.27 -14.73 -7.43
N SER A 28 13.12 -14.92 -6.78
CA SER A 28 13.08 -15.18 -5.33
C SER A 28 13.76 -16.50 -4.95
N PHE A 29 13.88 -17.45 -5.88
CA PHE A 29 14.59 -18.71 -5.67
C PHE A 29 16.09 -18.62 -6.01
N TRP A 30 16.53 -17.57 -6.70
CA TRP A 30 17.93 -17.43 -7.14
C TRP A 30 18.83 -16.93 -6.01
N SER A 31 20.06 -17.42 -5.95
CA SER A 31 21.06 -16.98 -4.97
C SER A 31 21.69 -15.64 -5.37
N SER A 32 21.97 -14.79 -4.38
CA SER A 32 22.68 -13.53 -4.57
C SER A 32 24.12 -13.66 -4.05
N GLU A 33 24.99 -14.23 -4.86
CA GLU A 33 26.42 -14.29 -4.57
C GLU A 33 27.14 -13.05 -5.10
N ALA A 34 27.85 -12.32 -4.21
CA ALA A 34 28.70 -11.18 -4.56
C ALA A 34 28.03 -10.12 -5.48
N TYR A 35 26.78 -9.74 -5.16
CA TYR A 35 25.96 -8.79 -5.92
C TYR A 35 25.59 -9.25 -7.36
N ARG A 36 25.72 -10.54 -7.66
CA ARG A 36 25.23 -11.14 -8.91
C ARG A 36 24.11 -12.11 -8.58
N ILE A 37 23.03 -12.02 -9.33
CA ILE A 37 21.93 -12.99 -9.24
C ILE A 37 22.36 -14.21 -10.05
N VAL A 38 22.67 -15.30 -9.38
CA VAL A 38 23.06 -16.56 -10.00
C VAL A 38 21.84 -17.47 -10.05
N PRO A 39 21.50 -18.06 -11.22
CA PRO A 39 20.45 -19.07 -11.31
C PRO A 39 20.85 -20.32 -10.53
N ASP A 40 20.54 -20.33 -9.24
CA ASP A 40 20.65 -21.48 -8.36
C ASP A 40 19.30 -21.61 -7.64
N PHE A 41 18.64 -22.76 -7.75
CA PHE A 41 17.29 -22.91 -7.19
C PHE A 41 17.40 -23.31 -5.72
N GLN A 42 17.40 -22.31 -4.82
CA GLN A 42 17.65 -22.53 -3.40
C GLN A 42 16.52 -21.96 -2.52
N PHE A 43 16.21 -22.68 -1.44
CA PHE A 43 15.24 -22.24 -0.42
C PHE A 43 15.90 -21.49 0.76
N SER A 44 17.22 -21.32 0.74
CA SER A 44 18.00 -20.62 1.78
C SER A 44 17.51 -19.19 1.98
N ASN A 45 17.26 -18.44 0.90
CA ASN A 45 16.74 -17.07 0.94
C ASN A 45 15.48 -16.94 1.81
N TYR A 46 14.58 -17.92 1.72
CA TYR A 46 13.35 -17.95 2.52
C TYR A 46 13.65 -18.31 3.98
N LEU A 47 14.56 -19.26 4.22
CA LEU A 47 14.95 -19.65 5.58
C LEU A 47 15.68 -18.51 6.31
N ASP A 48 16.59 -17.81 5.63
CA ASP A 48 17.31 -16.64 6.14
C ASP A 48 16.35 -15.47 6.41
N SER A 49 15.37 -15.27 5.53
CA SER A 49 14.31 -14.26 5.75
C SER A 49 13.44 -14.62 6.95
N LEU A 50 13.01 -15.88 7.08
CA LEU A 50 12.14 -16.33 8.18
C LEU A 50 12.85 -16.40 9.53
N THR A 51 14.16 -16.60 9.56
CA THR A 51 14.96 -16.59 10.80
C THR A 51 15.40 -15.18 11.20
N SER A 52 15.35 -14.22 10.27
CA SER A 52 15.72 -12.83 10.54
C SER A 52 14.73 -12.13 11.48
N ALA A 53 15.23 -11.66 12.62
CA ALA A 53 14.46 -10.83 13.55
C ALA A 53 13.98 -9.51 12.90
N VAL A 54 14.74 -8.97 11.95
CA VAL A 54 14.37 -7.74 11.24
C VAL A 54 13.16 -7.97 10.34
N PHE A 55 13.12 -9.09 9.62
CA PHE A 55 11.98 -9.47 8.77
C PHE A 55 10.69 -9.53 9.59
N TRP A 56 10.71 -10.24 10.72
CA TRP A 56 9.55 -10.32 11.61
C TRP A 56 9.17 -8.98 12.22
N LYS A 57 10.15 -8.18 12.67
CA LYS A 57 9.88 -6.86 13.24
C LYS A 57 9.22 -5.92 12.24
N VAL A 58 9.72 -5.86 11.00
CA VAL A 58 9.14 -5.01 9.95
C VAL A 58 7.76 -5.51 9.55
N THR A 59 7.61 -6.82 9.35
CA THR A 59 6.33 -7.44 8.94
C THR A 59 5.25 -7.22 10.00
N LEU A 60 5.55 -7.50 11.27
CA LEU A 60 4.59 -7.29 12.37
C LEU A 60 4.24 -5.82 12.55
N ASN A 61 5.20 -4.90 12.40
CA ASN A 61 4.92 -3.47 12.44
C ASN A 61 3.99 -3.04 11.29
N ALA A 62 4.25 -3.51 10.07
CA ALA A 62 3.40 -3.22 8.91
C ALA A 62 1.97 -3.74 9.11
N ILE A 63 1.83 -4.99 9.59
CA ILE A 63 0.52 -5.59 9.90
C ILE A 63 -0.18 -4.79 10.99
N ARG A 64 0.51 -4.46 12.09
CA ARG A 64 -0.06 -3.70 13.21
C ARG A 64 -0.54 -2.33 12.75
N ILE A 65 0.29 -1.58 12.03
CA ILE A 65 -0.07 -0.24 11.52
C ILE A 65 -1.23 -0.35 10.52
N GLY A 66 -1.16 -1.31 9.59
CA GLY A 66 -2.21 -1.56 8.60
C GLY A 66 -3.55 -1.92 9.25
N LEU A 67 -3.55 -2.78 10.26
CA LEU A 67 -4.75 -3.22 10.95
C LEU A 67 -5.39 -2.09 11.78
N ILE A 68 -4.58 -1.32 12.50
CA ILE A 68 -5.05 -0.14 13.25
C ILE A 68 -5.64 0.88 12.28
N THR A 69 -4.93 1.22 11.20
CA THR A 69 -5.39 2.20 10.22
C THR A 69 -6.65 1.74 9.49
N ALA A 70 -6.74 0.48 9.07
CA ALA A 70 -7.93 -0.09 8.46
C ALA A 70 -9.13 -0.06 9.40
N THR A 71 -8.95 -0.45 10.66
CA THR A 71 -10.02 -0.46 11.67
C THR A 71 -10.56 0.94 11.91
N ILE A 72 -9.67 1.92 12.17
CA ILE A 72 -10.07 3.31 12.38
C ILE A 72 -10.75 3.86 11.12
N SER A 73 -10.21 3.55 9.94
CA SER A 73 -10.78 4.02 8.67
C SER A 73 -12.18 3.49 8.43
N VAL A 74 -12.44 2.20 8.69
CA VAL A 74 -13.79 1.61 8.57
C VAL A 74 -14.74 2.22 9.59
N LEU A 75 -14.31 2.35 10.85
CA LEU A 75 -15.13 2.94 11.91
C LEU A 75 -15.54 4.38 11.61
N LEU A 76 -14.68 5.16 10.96
CA LEU A 76 -14.98 6.54 10.53
C LEU A 76 -15.76 6.57 9.20
N ALA A 77 -15.50 5.66 8.27
CA ALA A 77 -16.15 5.64 6.97
C ALA A 77 -17.64 5.26 7.07
N ILE A 78 -18.02 4.38 7.99
CA ILE A 78 -19.43 3.97 8.20
C ILE A 78 -20.34 5.16 8.54
N PRO A 79 -20.08 5.98 9.58
CA PRO A 79 -20.95 7.11 9.92
C PRO A 79 -20.94 8.18 8.82
N VAL A 80 -19.80 8.43 8.17
CA VAL A 80 -19.71 9.38 7.05
C VAL A 80 -20.54 8.89 5.86
N GLY A 81 -20.46 7.61 5.52
CA GLY A 81 -21.26 6.98 4.46
C GLY A 81 -22.75 7.02 4.78
N TYR A 82 -23.13 6.71 6.02
CA TYR A 82 -24.52 6.81 6.47
C TYR A 82 -25.05 8.24 6.34
N TYR A 83 -24.27 9.23 6.78
CA TYR A 83 -24.65 10.64 6.66
C TYR A 83 -24.82 11.08 5.21
N LEU A 84 -23.90 10.66 4.33
CA LEU A 84 -23.95 10.98 2.90
C LEU A 84 -25.20 10.43 2.20
N VAL A 85 -25.63 9.23 2.55
CA VAL A 85 -26.78 8.57 1.89
C VAL A 85 -28.11 9.05 2.45
N TYR A 86 -28.23 9.17 3.78
CA TYR A 86 -29.53 9.31 4.43
C TYR A 86 -29.84 10.72 4.95
N VAL A 87 -28.84 11.57 5.18
CA VAL A 87 -29.03 12.87 5.84
C VAL A 87 -28.63 14.03 4.93
N SER A 88 -27.53 13.91 4.20
CA SER A 88 -27.02 15.00 3.38
C SER A 88 -27.93 15.27 2.19
N ARG A 89 -28.38 16.53 2.07
CA ARG A 89 -29.06 17.04 0.87
C ARG A 89 -28.09 17.66 -0.14
N SER A 90 -26.81 17.78 0.22
CA SER A 90 -25.78 18.45 -0.57
C SER A 90 -24.62 17.50 -0.92
N GLN A 91 -24.10 17.63 -2.14
CA GLN A 91 -22.97 16.84 -2.64
C GLN A 91 -21.60 17.40 -2.22
N ILE A 92 -21.55 18.54 -1.51
CA ILE A 92 -20.30 19.22 -1.13
C ILE A 92 -19.36 18.28 -0.36
N ILE A 93 -19.90 17.51 0.59
CA ILE A 93 -19.10 16.58 1.41
C ILE A 93 -18.46 15.50 0.53
N LEU A 94 -19.20 14.99 -0.46
CA LEU A 94 -18.69 14.01 -1.41
C LEU A 94 -17.58 14.61 -2.28
N TYR A 95 -17.72 15.85 -2.75
CA TYR A 95 -16.68 16.54 -3.51
C TYR A 95 -15.40 16.78 -2.70
N LEU A 96 -15.53 17.13 -1.41
CA LEU A 96 -14.37 17.27 -0.51
C LEU A 96 -13.63 15.95 -0.30
N ILE A 97 -14.35 14.83 -0.24
CA ILE A 97 -13.74 13.49 -0.16
C ILE A 97 -13.02 13.14 -1.47
N LEU A 98 -13.64 13.43 -2.62
CA LEU A 98 -13.03 13.17 -3.92
C LEU A 98 -11.76 14.00 -4.14
N ILE A 99 -11.77 15.29 -3.81
CA ILE A 99 -10.61 16.15 -4.06
C ILE A 99 -9.41 15.75 -3.18
N THR A 100 -9.63 15.34 -1.93
CA THR A 100 -8.55 14.82 -1.08
C THR A 100 -8.02 13.48 -1.57
N TRP A 101 -8.87 12.67 -2.21
CA TRP A 101 -8.47 11.38 -2.76
C TRP A 101 -7.44 11.52 -3.89
N PHE A 102 -7.53 12.56 -4.72
CA PHE A 102 -6.58 12.84 -5.81
C PHE A 102 -5.21 13.39 -5.35
N SER A 103 -5.00 13.62 -4.05
CA SER A 103 -3.72 14.15 -3.56
C SER A 103 -2.58 13.12 -3.65
N SER A 104 -1.37 13.54 -4.05
CA SER A 104 -0.20 12.67 -4.09
C SER A 104 0.19 12.14 -2.70
N TYR A 105 0.48 10.85 -2.60
CA TYR A 105 0.88 10.21 -1.34
C TYR A 105 2.09 10.89 -0.69
N LEU A 106 3.08 11.30 -1.49
CA LEU A 106 4.26 12.01 -1.00
C LEU A 106 3.91 13.37 -0.40
N VAL A 107 3.00 14.11 -1.04
CA VAL A 107 2.54 15.41 -0.52
C VAL A 107 1.88 15.22 0.85
N ARG A 108 1.04 14.19 1.01
CA ARG A 108 0.42 13.88 2.30
C ARG A 108 1.48 13.54 3.36
N ILE A 109 2.50 12.74 3.04
CA ILE A 109 3.59 12.42 3.97
C ILE A 109 4.31 13.69 4.42
N TYR A 110 4.72 14.55 3.48
CA TYR A 110 5.46 15.76 3.82
C TYR A 110 4.61 16.73 4.64
N ALA A 111 3.34 16.91 4.30
CA ALA A 111 2.42 17.76 5.06
C ALA A 111 2.25 17.26 6.51
N TRP A 112 2.07 15.96 6.73
CA TRP A 112 2.01 15.41 8.08
C TRP A 112 3.34 15.55 8.82
N ARG A 113 4.47 15.33 8.13
CA ARG A 113 5.80 15.48 8.72
C ARG A 113 6.10 16.92 9.12
N THR A 114 5.66 17.92 8.35
CA THR A 114 5.85 19.34 8.70
C THR A 114 4.92 19.76 9.84
N LEU A 115 3.71 19.20 9.93
CA LEU A 115 2.77 19.50 11.00
C LEU A 115 3.15 18.85 12.34
N LEU A 116 3.48 17.55 12.31
CA LEU A 116 3.74 16.71 13.48
C LEU A 116 5.24 16.51 13.78
N GLY A 117 6.11 17.15 12.99
CA GLY A 117 7.56 17.07 13.18
C GLY A 117 8.01 17.69 14.50
N THR A 118 9.24 17.39 14.92
CA THR A 118 9.83 17.92 16.16
C THR A 118 9.91 19.44 16.21
N ASN A 119 10.04 20.13 15.06
CA ASN A 119 9.92 21.59 14.93
C ASN A 119 8.66 21.99 14.15
N GLY A 120 7.63 21.13 14.16
CA GLY A 120 6.41 21.34 13.40
C GLY A 120 5.52 22.40 14.03
N LEU A 121 4.62 22.94 13.20
CA LEU A 121 3.68 24.00 13.61
C LEU A 121 2.93 23.66 14.91
N LEU A 122 2.55 22.39 15.10
CA LEU A 122 1.86 21.97 16.33
C LEU A 122 2.77 21.97 17.56
N ASN A 123 4.05 21.63 17.42
CA ASN A 123 4.98 21.62 18.55
C ASN A 123 5.40 23.04 18.95
N THR A 124 5.46 23.98 18.00
CA THR A 124 5.72 25.40 18.27
C THR A 124 4.55 26.12 18.94
N VAL A 125 3.31 25.67 18.75
CA VAL A 125 2.12 26.26 19.40
C VAL A 125 1.90 25.72 20.82
N LEU A 126 2.42 24.52 21.13
CA LEU A 126 2.29 23.88 22.44
C LEU A 126 3.43 24.25 23.42
N LEU A 127 4.46 24.98 22.98
CA LEU A 127 5.58 25.52 23.76
C LEU A 127 5.47 27.03 23.89
#